data_AF-A0AA51QP36-F1
#
_entry.id   AF-A0AA51QP36-F1
#
_cell.length_a   1.000
_cell.length_b   1.000
_cell.length_c   1.000
_cell.angle_alpha   90.00
_cell.angle_beta   90.00
_cell.angle_gamma   90.00
#
_symmetry.space_group_name_H-M   'P 1'
#
loop_
_entity.id
_entity.type
_entity.pdbx_description
1 polymer ?
#
loop_
_entity_poly.entity_id
_entity_poly.type
_entity_poly.pdbx_seq_one_letter_code
_entity_poly.pdbx_strand_id
1 'polypeptide(L)'
;MRPPLPRQIRGRQGRSNMPERVETGTLTGNALGFTEELFSGWLELYEDSRVYLHFIISRHKNEHHTQHLLESWIDNGYDVRVVLPRPIMKYILRKYGFESSSEFLPDHYDGEVEVWKRPDFSIAERRGGTPGLEKDGISLPVIDFWQLEF
;
A
#
# COMPACT_ATOMS: atom_id res chain seq x y z
N MET A 1 -60.37 -2.20 -5.95
CA MET A 1 -59.30 -2.05 -4.95
C MET A 1 -58.02 -2.62 -5.54
N ARG A 2 -56.92 -1.84 -5.64
CA ARG A 2 -55.62 -2.35 -6.11
C ARG A 2 -54.79 -2.82 -4.91
N PRO A 3 -54.08 -3.96 -4.98
CA PRO A 3 -53.19 -4.41 -3.90
C PRO A 3 -51.94 -3.50 -3.80
N PRO A 4 -51.34 -3.34 -2.60
CA PRO A 4 -50.11 -2.58 -2.44
C PRO A 4 -48.90 -3.32 -3.04
N LEU A 5 -47.97 -2.55 -3.60
CA LEU A 5 -46.71 -3.04 -4.17
C LEU A 5 -45.76 -3.60 -3.08
N PRO A 6 -44.90 -4.58 -3.42
CA PRO A 6 -43.93 -5.14 -2.48
C PRO A 6 -42.89 -4.10 -2.06
N ARG A 7 -42.58 -4.08 -0.75
CA ARG A 7 -41.51 -3.26 -0.16
C ARG A 7 -40.17 -3.62 -0.81
N GLN A 8 -39.57 -2.65 -1.50
CA GLN A 8 -38.17 -2.71 -1.93
C GLN A 8 -37.24 -2.84 -0.71
N ILE A 9 -36.41 -3.88 -0.79
CA ILE A 9 -35.05 -4.08 -0.28
C ILE A 9 -34.47 -2.85 0.45
N ARG A 10 -34.30 -2.95 1.77
CA ARG A 10 -33.47 -2.01 2.53
C ARG A 10 -32.01 -2.43 2.43
N GLY A 11 -31.19 -1.47 2.05
CA GLY A 11 -29.80 -1.63 1.68
C GLY A 11 -28.92 -2.32 2.72
N ARG A 12 -28.03 -3.16 2.22
CA ARG A 12 -26.78 -3.53 2.87
C ARG A 12 -26.04 -2.21 3.12
N GLN A 13 -26.07 -1.72 4.36
CA GLN A 13 -25.33 -0.53 4.77
C GLN A 13 -23.84 -0.76 4.48
N GLY A 14 -23.25 0.21 3.78
CA GLY A 14 -21.83 0.21 3.44
C GLY A 14 -20.98 0.12 4.71
N ARG A 15 -20.10 -0.89 4.75
CA ARG A 15 -18.94 -0.79 5.63
C ARG A 15 -18.17 0.43 5.16
N SER A 16 -18.05 1.40 6.04
CA SER A 16 -17.14 2.52 5.88
C SER A 16 -15.76 1.93 5.60
N ASN A 17 -15.22 2.20 4.41
CA ASN A 17 -13.87 1.81 3.98
C ASN A 17 -12.83 2.67 4.73
N MET A 18 -12.89 2.66 6.06
CA MET A 18 -11.99 3.43 6.91
C MET A 18 -10.63 2.74 6.92
N PRO A 19 -9.55 3.49 6.67
CA PRO A 19 -8.21 2.92 6.75
C PRO A 19 -7.88 2.46 8.17
N GLU A 20 -7.17 1.35 8.28
CA GLU A 20 -6.44 0.99 9.50
C GLU A 20 -5.13 1.77 9.55
N ARG A 21 -4.91 2.54 10.63
CA ARG A 21 -3.61 3.12 10.91
C ARG A 21 -2.68 2.03 11.44
N VAL A 22 -1.59 1.79 10.73
CA VAL A 22 -0.60 0.77 11.08
C VAL A 22 0.72 1.45 11.44
N GLU A 23 1.22 1.16 12.63
CA GLU A 23 2.51 1.64 13.13
C GLU A 23 3.51 0.50 13.21
N THR A 24 4.81 0.83 13.18
CA THR A 24 5.86 -0.17 13.43
C THR A 24 5.69 -0.81 14.80
N GLY A 25 5.92 -2.13 14.90
CA GLY A 25 5.78 -2.88 16.17
C GLY A 25 4.36 -3.41 16.43
N THR A 26 3.37 -3.01 15.62
CA THR A 26 2.05 -3.64 15.62
C THR A 26 2.07 -5.00 14.93
N LEU A 27 1.09 -5.87 15.24
CA LEU A 27 0.95 -7.16 14.55
C LEU A 27 0.74 -6.99 13.04
N THR A 28 -0.11 -6.04 12.64
CA THR A 28 -0.36 -5.70 11.24
C THR A 28 0.91 -5.18 10.56
N GLY A 29 1.66 -4.27 11.21
CA GLY A 29 2.92 -3.74 10.69
C GLY A 29 3.96 -4.84 10.47
N ASN A 30 4.11 -5.74 11.44
CA ASN A 30 5.04 -6.86 11.32
C ASN A 30 4.65 -7.83 10.19
N ALA A 31 3.36 -8.08 9.99
CA ALA A 31 2.87 -8.91 8.89
C ALA A 31 3.15 -8.29 7.50
N LEU A 32 3.23 -6.97 7.42
CA LEU A 32 3.60 -6.22 6.22
C LEU A 32 5.13 -6.09 6.03
N GLY A 33 5.94 -6.62 6.94
CA GLY A 33 7.40 -6.39 6.95
C GLY A 33 7.81 -4.99 7.46
N PHE A 34 6.85 -4.19 7.91
CA PHE A 34 7.05 -2.86 8.51
C PHE A 34 7.33 -2.98 10.01
N THR A 35 8.47 -3.57 10.34
CA THR A 35 8.86 -3.92 11.72
C THR A 35 9.52 -2.75 12.45
N GLU A 36 9.38 -2.71 13.78
CA GLU A 36 10.07 -1.71 14.62
C GLU A 36 11.59 -1.89 14.65
N GLU A 37 12.08 -3.10 14.38
CA GLU A 37 13.51 -3.38 14.28
C GLU A 37 14.14 -2.61 13.11
N LEU A 38 13.47 -2.60 11.96
CA LEU A 38 14.03 -2.02 10.74
C LEU A 38 13.60 -0.56 10.54
N PHE A 39 12.43 -0.18 11.04
CA PHE A 39 11.81 1.10 10.72
C PHE A 39 11.28 1.83 11.95
N SER A 40 11.07 3.13 11.78
CA SER A 40 10.14 3.92 12.57
C SER A 40 9.18 4.62 11.63
N GLY A 41 7.88 4.51 11.89
CA GLY A 41 6.88 5.32 11.20
C GLY A 41 5.48 4.71 11.19
N TRP A 42 4.68 5.14 10.22
CA TRP A 42 3.28 4.74 10.13
C TRP A 42 2.74 4.85 8.69
N LEU A 43 1.69 4.07 8.44
CA LEU A 43 0.96 3.99 7.18
C LEU A 43 -0.54 3.82 7.42
N GLU A 44 -1.33 4.00 6.37
CA GLU A 44 -2.73 3.60 6.31
C GLU A 44 -2.91 2.38 5.41
N LEU A 45 -3.60 1.35 5.90
CA LEU A 45 -3.98 0.17 5.14
C LEU A 45 -5.49 0.17 4.89
N TYR A 46 -5.89 0.11 3.64
CA TYR A 46 -7.30 0.01 3.23
C TYR A 46 -7.67 -1.44 2.91
N GLU A 47 -8.98 -1.78 3.03
CA GLU A 47 -9.48 -3.14 2.75
C GLU A 47 -9.22 -3.62 1.30
N ASP A 48 -9.03 -2.68 0.36
CA ASP A 48 -8.71 -2.95 -1.04
C ASP A 48 -7.21 -3.14 -1.31
N SER A 49 -6.42 -3.39 -0.26
CA SER A 49 -4.95 -3.55 -0.29
C SER A 49 -4.23 -2.28 -0.78
N ARG A 50 -4.84 -1.10 -0.60
CA ARG A 50 -4.13 0.17 -0.78
C ARG A 50 -3.36 0.53 0.47
N VAL A 51 -2.12 0.94 0.28
CA VAL A 51 -1.21 1.36 1.35
C VAL A 51 -0.82 2.82 1.11
N TYR A 52 -1.16 3.72 2.03
CA TYR A 52 -0.57 5.05 2.06
C TYR A 52 0.57 5.08 3.08
N LEU A 53 1.80 5.15 2.58
CA LEU A 53 2.98 5.34 3.40
C LEU A 53 3.19 6.84 3.66
N HIS A 54 2.86 7.28 4.87
CA HIS A 54 2.99 8.69 5.28
C HIS A 54 4.38 9.02 5.81
N PHE A 55 4.97 8.10 6.58
CA PHE A 55 6.26 8.35 7.21
C PHE A 55 7.03 7.06 7.43
N ILE A 56 8.29 7.07 7.03
CA ILE A 56 9.22 5.96 7.22
C ILE A 56 10.64 6.50 7.44
N ILE A 57 11.30 5.97 8.46
CA ILE A 57 12.72 6.12 8.70
C ILE A 57 13.30 4.72 8.84
N SER A 58 14.23 4.34 7.95
CA SER A 58 15.05 3.14 8.16
C SER A 58 16.04 3.39 9.29
N ARG A 59 16.06 2.49 10.27
CA ARG A 59 16.99 2.53 11.41
C ARG A 59 18.42 2.17 10.99
N HIS A 60 18.54 1.35 9.96
CA HIS A 60 19.80 0.94 9.36
C HIS A 60 20.01 1.66 8.02
N LYS A 61 21.13 2.37 7.90
CA LYS A 61 21.47 3.09 6.67
C LYS A 61 22.16 2.14 5.69
N ASN A 62 21.91 2.32 4.40
CA ASN A 62 22.55 1.60 3.29
C ASN A 62 22.30 0.07 3.25
N GLU A 63 21.26 -0.42 3.93
CA GLU A 63 20.89 -1.85 3.91
C GLU A 63 19.67 -2.12 3.01
N HIS A 64 19.28 -1.14 2.18
CA HIS A 64 18.21 -1.29 1.19
C HIS A 64 16.84 -1.71 1.76
N HIS A 65 16.62 -1.65 3.09
CA HIS A 65 15.40 -2.11 3.73
C HIS A 65 14.12 -1.49 3.17
N THR A 66 14.12 -0.18 2.93
CA THR A 66 12.93 0.48 2.36
C THR A 66 12.67 0.07 0.92
N GLN A 67 13.72 -0.24 0.14
CA GLN A 67 13.57 -0.74 -1.22
C GLN A 67 12.92 -2.13 -1.19
N HIS A 68 13.48 -3.05 -0.40
CA HIS A 68 12.90 -4.40 -0.23
C HIS A 68 11.47 -4.36 0.32
N LEU A 69 11.15 -3.42 1.22
CA LEU A 69 9.78 -3.25 1.73
C LEU A 69 8.81 -2.85 0.62
N LEU A 70 9.18 -1.85 -0.18
CA LEU A 70 8.34 -1.38 -1.30
C LEU A 70 8.17 -2.46 -2.36
N GLU A 71 9.25 -3.15 -2.72
CA GLU A 71 9.24 -4.30 -3.64
C GLU A 71 8.29 -5.39 -3.14
N SER A 72 8.45 -5.80 -1.88
CA SER A 72 7.57 -6.80 -1.27
C SER A 72 6.10 -6.41 -1.35
N TRP A 73 5.75 -5.16 -1.03
CA TRP A 73 4.36 -4.71 -1.16
C TRP A 73 3.87 -4.72 -2.62
N ILE A 74 4.71 -4.33 -3.57
CA ILE A 74 4.37 -4.36 -4.99
C ILE A 74 4.15 -5.81 -5.46
N ASP A 75 5.06 -6.71 -5.12
CA ASP A 75 5.02 -8.13 -5.50
C ASP A 75 3.84 -8.87 -4.87
N ASN A 76 3.40 -8.43 -3.68
CA ASN A 76 2.20 -8.93 -3.02
C ASN A 76 0.90 -8.23 -3.50
N GLY A 77 0.98 -7.37 -4.51
CA GLY A 77 -0.19 -6.77 -5.16
C GLY A 77 -0.87 -5.65 -4.38
N TYR A 78 -0.11 -4.90 -3.57
CA TYR A 78 -0.61 -3.69 -2.89
C TYR A 78 -0.60 -2.46 -3.81
N ASP A 79 -1.64 -1.62 -3.73
CA ASP A 79 -1.66 -0.27 -4.34
C ASP A 79 -0.84 0.66 -3.45
N VAL A 80 0.47 0.68 -3.66
CA VAL A 80 1.39 1.47 -2.82
C VAL A 80 1.36 2.94 -3.24
N ARG A 81 1.09 3.80 -2.27
CA ARG A 81 1.09 5.25 -2.39
C ARG A 81 2.02 5.85 -1.36
N VAL A 82 2.97 6.68 -1.78
CA VAL A 82 3.92 7.33 -0.86
C VAL A 82 3.62 8.81 -0.79
N VAL A 83 3.30 9.30 0.40
CA VAL A 83 2.87 10.68 0.65
C VAL A 83 4.09 11.53 1.00
N LEU A 84 4.21 12.71 0.36
CA LEU A 84 5.27 13.70 0.59
C LEU A 84 6.69 13.09 0.71
N PRO A 85 7.13 12.23 -0.24
CA PRO A 85 8.43 11.58 -0.12
C PRO A 85 9.58 12.58 -0.11
N ARG A 86 10.60 12.31 0.71
CA ARG A 86 11.85 13.11 0.72
C ARG A 86 12.62 12.94 -0.60
N PRO A 87 13.51 13.89 -1.00
CA PRO A 87 14.20 13.85 -2.30
C PRO A 87 14.88 12.52 -2.64
N ILE A 88 15.56 11.89 -1.66
CA ILE A 88 16.18 10.57 -1.87
C ILE A 88 15.15 9.47 -2.15
N MET A 89 14.00 9.51 -1.47
CA MET A 89 12.91 8.56 -1.70
C MET A 89 12.30 8.75 -3.09
N LYS A 90 12.13 9.99 -3.55
CA LYS A 90 11.65 10.28 -4.92
C LYS A 90 12.54 9.63 -5.98
N TYR A 91 13.85 9.65 -5.79
CA TYR A 91 14.78 8.98 -6.71
C TYR A 91 14.57 7.46 -6.74
N ILE A 92 14.38 6.84 -5.57
CA ILE A 92 14.05 5.42 -5.44
C ILE A 92 12.73 5.11 -6.14
N LEU A 93 11.67 5.86 -5.83
CA LEU A 93 10.33 5.68 -6.37
C LEU A 93 10.29 5.76 -7.91
N ARG A 94 11.05 6.68 -8.51
CA ARG A 94 11.19 6.75 -9.98
C ARG A 94 11.77 5.47 -10.59
N LYS A 95 12.74 4.84 -9.92
CA LYS A 95 13.31 3.56 -10.40
C LYS A 95 12.26 2.44 -10.43
N TYR A 96 11.29 2.49 -9.51
CA TYR A 96 10.17 1.55 -9.45
C TYR A 96 8.95 1.99 -10.28
N GLY A 97 9.11 2.98 -11.17
CA GLY A 97 8.03 3.43 -12.05
C GLY A 97 6.88 4.15 -11.34
N PHE A 98 7.13 4.73 -10.16
CA PHE A 98 6.15 5.60 -9.51
C PHE A 98 6.17 6.97 -10.18
N GLU A 99 4.98 7.54 -10.29
CA GLU A 99 4.74 8.89 -10.79
C GLU A 99 4.14 9.76 -9.69
N SER A 100 4.51 11.03 -9.67
CA SER A 100 3.94 12.01 -8.76
C SER A 100 2.56 12.46 -9.22
N SER A 101 1.64 12.57 -8.29
CA SER A 101 0.31 13.16 -8.46
C SER A 101 -0.05 14.03 -7.25
N SER A 102 -1.07 14.87 -7.38
CA SER A 102 -1.65 15.60 -6.26
C SER A 102 -2.91 14.89 -5.78
N GLU A 103 -3.03 14.63 -4.48
CA GLU A 103 -4.23 14.04 -3.87
C GLU A 103 -4.66 14.85 -2.65
N PHE A 104 -5.97 14.91 -2.41
CA PHE A 104 -6.54 15.57 -1.23
C PHE A 104 -6.75 14.53 -0.11
N LEU A 105 -6.01 14.68 1.00
CA LEU A 105 -6.01 13.76 2.15
C LEU A 105 -6.38 14.55 3.43
N PRO A 106 -7.66 14.93 3.60
CA PRO A 106 -8.08 15.91 4.61
C PRO A 106 -7.97 15.43 6.05
N ASP A 107 -7.89 14.12 6.27
CA ASP A 107 -7.73 13.55 7.61
C ASP A 107 -6.34 13.84 8.20
N HIS A 108 -5.37 14.24 7.35
CA HIS A 108 -3.97 14.43 7.74
C HIS A 108 -3.37 15.77 7.32
N TYR A 109 -3.89 16.41 6.27
CA TYR A 109 -3.28 17.59 5.67
C TYR A 109 -4.31 18.66 5.27
N ASP A 110 -3.96 19.92 5.51
CA ASP A 110 -4.74 21.11 5.12
C ASP A 110 -4.53 21.44 3.62
N GLY A 111 -4.86 20.50 2.72
CA GLY A 111 -4.76 20.74 1.28
C GLY A 111 -4.40 19.52 0.45
N GLU A 112 -4.17 19.78 -0.85
CA GLU A 112 -3.57 18.78 -1.74
C GLU A 112 -2.13 18.53 -1.35
N VAL A 113 -1.75 17.25 -1.35
CA VAL A 113 -0.39 16.79 -1.08
C VAL A 113 0.16 15.97 -2.23
N GLU A 114 1.48 16.00 -2.37
CA GLU A 114 2.18 15.16 -3.32
C GLU A 114 2.08 13.69 -2.89
N VAL A 115 1.56 12.85 -3.78
CA VAL A 115 1.45 11.41 -3.62
C VAL A 115 2.08 10.72 -4.83
N TRP A 116 2.97 9.78 -4.57
CA TRP A 116 3.64 8.97 -5.58
C TRP A 116 2.99 7.59 -5.66
N LYS A 117 2.62 7.14 -6.86
CA LYS A 117 2.00 5.82 -7.10
C LYS A 117 2.36 5.28 -8.49
N ARG A 118 2.16 3.98 -8.72
CA ARG A 118 2.36 3.39 -10.06
C ARG A 118 1.11 3.60 -10.94
N PRO A 119 1.24 4.03 -12.20
CA PRO A 119 0.10 4.26 -13.10
C PRO A 119 -0.60 2.95 -13.50
N ASP A 120 0.17 1.87 -13.64
CA ASP A 120 -0.33 0.56 -14.11
C ASP A 120 -0.90 -0.31 -12.98
N PHE A 121 -1.15 0.24 -11.80
CA PHE A 121 -1.89 -0.49 -10.76
C PHE A 121 -3.38 -0.57 -11.13
N SER A 122 -3.68 -1.34 -12.17
CA SER A 122 -5.03 -1.70 -12.53
C SER A 122 -5.42 -2.94 -11.75
N ILE A 123 -6.44 -2.80 -10.91
CA ILE A 123 -7.16 -3.89 -10.24
C ILE A 123 -7.63 -4.98 -11.24
N ALA A 124 -7.55 -4.76 -12.56
CA ALA A 124 -7.90 -5.73 -13.60
C ALA A 124 -7.11 -7.05 -13.55
N GLU A 125 -5.94 -7.11 -12.90
CA GLU A 125 -5.22 -8.39 -12.68
C GLU A 125 -5.79 -9.23 -11.52
N ARG A 126 -6.80 -8.72 -10.77
CA ARG A 126 -7.43 -9.40 -9.63
C ARG A 126 -8.44 -10.52 -9.98
N ARG A 127 -8.36 -11.16 -11.15
CA ARG A 127 -9.07 -12.43 -11.40
C ARG A 127 -8.14 -13.61 -11.14
N GLY A 128 -7.65 -13.78 -9.91
CA GLY A 128 -6.83 -14.96 -9.60
C GLY A 128 -6.40 -15.18 -8.16
N GLY A 129 -6.43 -14.18 -7.27
CA GLY A 129 -6.01 -14.42 -5.89
C GLY A 129 -6.39 -13.26 -4.99
N THR A 130 -7.20 -13.54 -3.98
CA THR A 130 -7.20 -12.75 -2.74
C THR A 130 -5.75 -12.77 -2.21
N PRO A 131 -5.16 -11.67 -1.71
CA PRO A 131 -3.95 -11.75 -0.90
C PRO A 131 -4.33 -12.46 0.40
N GLY A 132 -4.35 -13.79 0.31
CA GLY A 132 -4.51 -14.67 1.43
C GLY A 132 -3.22 -14.62 2.21
N LEU A 133 -3.34 -14.27 3.48
CA LEU A 133 -2.37 -14.57 4.51
C LEU A 133 -2.29 -16.10 4.66
N GLU A 134 -1.84 -16.81 3.63
CA GLU A 134 -1.77 -18.26 3.58
C GLU A 134 -0.33 -18.65 3.29
N LYS A 135 0.34 -19.11 4.36
CA LYS A 135 1.62 -19.79 4.29
C LYS A 135 1.40 -21.05 3.47
N ASP A 136 1.82 -21.09 2.21
CA ASP A 136 2.20 -22.34 1.57
C ASP A 136 3.11 -22.09 0.37
N GLY A 137 4.17 -22.89 0.29
CA GLY A 137 5.31 -22.71 -0.59
C GLY A 137 4.95 -22.80 -2.07
N ILE A 138 5.00 -21.65 -2.76
CA ILE A 138 5.10 -21.59 -4.21
C ILE A 138 6.31 -20.71 -4.54
N SER A 139 7.36 -21.36 -5.05
CA SER A 139 8.49 -20.69 -5.68
C SER A 139 8.00 -20.07 -6.99
N LEU A 140 7.77 -18.76 -6.96
CA LEU A 140 7.64 -17.95 -8.17
C LEU A 140 9.04 -17.55 -8.66
N PRO A 141 9.23 -17.34 -9.97
CA PRO A 141 10.55 -17.06 -10.52
C PRO A 141 11.09 -15.76 -9.94
N VAL A 142 12.23 -15.86 -9.25
CA VAL A 142 13.07 -14.73 -8.88
C VAL A 142 13.43 -14.04 -10.19
N ILE A 143 12.79 -12.90 -10.47
CA ILE A 143 13.27 -12.01 -11.51
C ILE A 143 14.54 -11.39 -10.92
N ASP A 144 15.69 -11.98 -11.25
CA ASP A 144 17.02 -11.46 -10.93
C ASP A 144 17.19 -10.08 -11.59
N PHE A 145 16.85 -9.02 -10.85
CA PHE A 145 17.07 -7.62 -11.25
C PHE A 145 18.35 -7.04 -10.61
N TRP A 146 19.26 -7.90 -10.14
CA TRP A 146 20.53 -7.52 -9.52
C TRP A 146 21.70 -7.57 -10.52
N GLN A 147 21.70 -6.64 -11.48
CA GLN A 147 22.92 -6.08 -12.03
C GLN A 147 22.64 -4.64 -12.41
N LEU A 148 23.00 -3.68 -11.54
CA LEU A 148 23.53 -2.36 -11.89
C LEU A 148 23.87 -1.63 -10.59
N GLU A 149 25.15 -1.74 -10.25
CA GLU A 149 25.85 -0.95 -9.23
C GLU A 149 25.63 0.55 -9.45
N PHE A 150 25.48 1.31 -8.35
CA PHE A 150 26.08 2.64 -8.14
C PHE A 150 26.06 3.00 -6.65
#